data_AF-A0A6A5S4R2-F1
#
_entry.id   AF-A0A6A5S4R2-F1
#
_cell.length_a   1.000
_cell.length_b   1.000
_cell.length_c   1.000
_cell.angle_alpha   90.00
_cell.angle_beta   90.00
_cell.angle_gamma   90.00
#
_symmetry.space_group_name_H-M   'P 1'
#
loop_
_entity.id
_entity.type
_entity.pdbx_description
1 polymer ?
#
loop_
_entity_poly.entity_id
_entity_poly.type
_entity_poly.pdbx_seq_one_letter_code
_entity_poly.pdbx_strand_id
1 'polypeptide(L)'
;MTSFGARISANCVARGKLSVQQRDSIISKAEAGCTTKELANEFGCLHYAIQKTIHQYKTTSNNQSRPCSSQPPKLSSQEKRYAYRLA
;
A
#
# COMPACT_ATOMS: atom_id res chain seq x y z
N MET A 1 16.19 9.99 -8.86
CA MET A 1 16.75 8.65 -9.15
C MET A 1 15.92 7.62 -8.38
N THR A 2 15.32 6.65 -9.04
CA THR A 2 14.64 5.50 -8.40
C THR A 2 15.68 4.42 -8.10
N SER A 3 15.69 3.88 -6.88
CA SER A 3 16.70 2.94 -6.39
C SER A 3 16.69 1.60 -7.15
N PHE A 4 17.88 0.99 -7.26
CA PHE A 4 18.09 -0.34 -7.80
C PHE A 4 17.31 -1.37 -6.94
N GLY A 5 16.30 -2.02 -7.53
CA GLY A 5 15.45 -2.99 -6.83
C GLY A 5 13.97 -2.62 -6.71
N ALA A 6 13.57 -1.38 -7.04
CA ALA A 6 12.15 -1.03 -7.17
C ALA A 6 11.57 -1.64 -8.46
N ARG A 7 11.18 -2.92 -8.42
CA ARG A 7 10.37 -3.55 -9.47
C ARG A 7 9.00 -2.86 -9.52
N ILE A 8 8.91 -1.76 -10.26
CA ILE A 8 7.64 -1.29 -10.81
C ILE A 8 7.18 -2.41 -11.74
N SER A 9 6.08 -3.09 -11.43
CA SER A 9 5.58 -4.12 -12.34
C SER A 9 5.25 -3.43 -13.67
N ALA A 10 5.66 -4.04 -14.79
CA ALA A 10 5.63 -3.41 -16.12
C ALA A 10 4.23 -2.93 -16.56
N ASN A 11 3.16 -3.44 -15.94
CA ASN A 11 1.77 -3.03 -16.20
C ASN A 11 1.22 -2.00 -15.20
N CYS A 12 2.03 -1.48 -14.28
CA CYS A 12 1.60 -0.38 -13.42
C CYS A 12 1.68 0.94 -14.19
N VAL A 13 0.54 1.59 -14.38
CA VAL A 13 0.49 2.99 -14.86
C VAL A 13 1.43 3.83 -13.98
N ALA A 14 2.29 4.63 -14.59
CA ALA A 14 3.14 5.57 -13.86
C ALA A 14 2.24 6.44 -12.95
N ARG A 15 2.57 6.54 -11.66
CA ARG A 15 1.75 7.22 -10.61
C ARG A 15 0.41 6.54 -10.28
N GLY A 16 0.12 5.35 -10.79
CA GLY A 16 -1.14 4.63 -10.55
C GLY A 16 -1.28 3.99 -9.17
N LYS A 17 -0.18 3.89 -8.40
CA LYS A 17 -0.19 3.35 -7.03
C LYS A 17 0.46 4.36 -6.09
N LEU A 18 -0.27 4.75 -5.05
CA LEU A 18 0.25 5.52 -3.92
C LEU A 18 1.45 4.78 -3.29
N SER A 19 2.51 5.51 -2.95
CA SER A 19 3.60 4.96 -2.16
C SER A 19 3.13 4.61 -0.74
N VAL A 20 3.88 3.76 -0.03
CA VAL A 20 3.55 3.41 1.37
C VAL A 20 3.52 4.68 2.24
N GLN A 21 4.54 5.53 2.11
CA GLN A 21 4.64 6.81 2.83
C GLN A 21 3.45 7.75 2.54
N GLN A 22 2.98 7.78 1.30
CA GLN A 22 1.79 8.56 0.94
C GLN A 22 0.54 8.00 1.60
N ARG A 23 0.36 6.68 1.64
CA ARG A 23 -0.79 6.07 2.32
C ARG A 23 -0.78 6.34 3.81
N ASP A 24 0.37 6.19 4.46
CA ASP A 24 0.52 6.49 5.89
C ASP A 24 0.16 7.95 6.17
N SER A 25 0.67 8.88 5.36
CA SER A 25 0.36 10.31 5.50
C SER A 25 -1.13 10.63 5.27
N ILE A 26 -1.76 9.99 4.28
CA ILE A 26 -3.21 10.12 4.00
C ILE A 26 -4.02 9.62 5.20
N ILE A 27 -3.63 8.49 5.80
CA ILE A 27 -4.33 7.89 6.94
C ILE A 27 -4.20 8.77 8.17
N SER A 28 -2.99 9.19 8.54
CA SER A 28 -2.79 10.06 9.71
C SER A 28 -3.58 11.37 9.61
N LYS A 29 -3.65 11.96 8.41
CA LYS A 29 -4.46 13.17 8.19
C LYS A 29 -5.96 12.89 8.18
N ALA A 30 -6.39 11.74 7.66
CA ALA A 30 -7.79 11.32 7.73
C ALA A 30 -8.24 11.06 9.19
N GLU A 31 -7.36 10.50 10.03
CA GLU A 31 -7.59 10.34 11.48
C GLU A 31 -7.65 11.69 12.20
N ALA A 32 -6.86 12.68 11.76
CA ALA A 32 -6.95 14.06 12.23
C ALA A 32 -8.21 14.82 11.75
N GLY A 33 -9.08 14.17 10.96
CA GLY A 33 -10.35 14.73 10.51
C GLY A 33 -10.32 15.49 9.18
N CYS A 34 -9.21 15.44 8.43
CA CYS A 34 -9.15 16.05 7.09
C CYS A 34 -10.15 15.41 6.13
N THR A 35 -10.75 16.22 5.26
CA THR A 35 -11.71 15.69 4.28
C THR A 35 -10.99 14.99 3.13
N THR A 36 -11.64 13.98 2.56
CA THR A 36 -11.12 13.24 1.40
C THR A 36 -10.87 14.13 0.17
N LYS A 37 -11.57 15.26 0.05
CA LYS A 37 -11.39 16.25 -1.03
C LYS A 37 -10.12 17.07 -0.83
N GLU A 38 -9.86 17.55 0.38
CA GLU A 38 -8.63 18.28 0.70
C GLU A 38 -7.40 17.40 0.49
N LEU A 39 -7.47 16.14 0.95
CA LEU A 39 -6.41 15.16 0.72
C LEU A 39 -6.20 14.88 -0.79
N ALA A 40 -7.26 14.87 -1.60
CA ALA A 40 -7.14 14.65 -3.05
C ALA A 40 -6.35 15.77 -3.72
N ASN A 41 -6.65 17.02 -3.34
CA ASN A 41 -5.97 18.20 -3.85
C ASN A 41 -4.51 18.25 -3.38
N GLU A 42 -4.27 17.97 -2.09
CA GLU A 42 -2.93 18.03 -1.50
C GLU A 42 -1.99 16.97 -2.08
N PHE A 43 -2.47 15.74 -2.24
CA PHE A 43 -1.66 14.63 -2.76
C PHE A 43 -1.73 14.51 -4.30
N GLY A 44 -2.49 15.37 -4.98
CA GLY A 44 -2.67 15.33 -6.44
C GLY A 44 -3.25 14.00 -6.94
N CYS A 45 -4.13 13.39 -6.15
CA CYS A 45 -4.66 12.05 -6.38
C CYS A 45 -6.17 12.10 -6.65
N LEU A 46 -6.67 11.10 -7.38
CA LEU A 46 -8.11 10.94 -7.57
C LEU A 46 -8.79 10.73 -6.22
N HIS A 47 -9.91 11.41 -6.01
CA HIS A 47 -10.72 11.31 -4.78
C HIS A 47 -11.09 9.85 -4.44
N TYR A 48 -11.46 9.07 -5.45
CA TYR A 48 -11.73 7.63 -5.32
C TYR A 48 -10.53 6.84 -4.79
N ALA A 49 -9.29 7.21 -5.17
CA ALA A 49 -8.10 6.52 -4.69
C ALA A 49 -7.88 6.71 -3.18
N ILE A 50 -8.17 7.90 -2.67
CA ILE A 50 -8.09 8.21 -1.23
C ILE A 50 -9.17 7.48 -0.46
N GLN A 51 -10.41 7.52 -0.94
CA GLN A 51 -11.51 6.76 -0.33
C GLN A 51 -11.19 5.27 -0.25
N LYS A 52 -10.70 4.68 -1.35
CA LYS A 52 -10.29 3.27 -1.39
C LYS A 52 -9.17 2.96 -0.40
N THR A 53 -8.20 3.86 -0.26
CA THR A 53 -7.07 3.71 0.68
C THR A 53 -7.55 3.73 2.13
N ILE A 54 -8.40 4.70 2.50
CA ILE A 54 -8.98 4.82 3.84
C ILE A 54 -9.87 3.60 4.15
N HIS A 55 -10.71 3.19 3.20
CA HIS A 55 -11.57 2.02 3.37
C HIS A 55 -10.75 0.76 3.59
N GLN A 56 -9.74 0.51 2.75
CA GLN A 56 -8.84 -0.64 2.89
C GLN A 56 -8.13 -0.63 4.25
N TYR A 57 -7.65 0.52 4.71
CA TYR A 57 -7.03 0.63 6.03
C TYR A 57 -8.01 0.26 7.15
N LYS A 58 -9.24 0.80 7.14
CA LYS A 58 -10.25 0.46 8.14
C LYS A 58 -10.63 -1.02 8.15
N THR A 59 -10.57 -1.70 7.01
CA THR A 59 -10.91 -3.13 6.91
C THR A 59 -9.75 -4.05 7.31
N THR A 60 -8.50 -3.68 7.00
CA THR A 60 -7.35 -4.59 7.12
C THR A 60 -6.28 -4.13 8.12
N SER A 61 -6.37 -2.91 8.64
CA SER A 61 -5.36 -2.24 9.47
C SER A 61 -3.95 -2.27 8.86
N ASN A 62 -3.85 -2.34 7.53
CA ASN A 62 -2.59 -2.54 6.81
C ASN A 62 -2.51 -1.60 5.60
N ASN A 63 -1.36 -0.91 5.49
CA ASN A 63 -1.08 0.10 4.47
C ASN A 63 -0.26 -0.45 3.28
N GLN A 64 0.15 -1.71 3.37
CA GLN A 64 0.91 -2.38 2.33
C GLN A 64 0.01 -2.82 1.17
N SER A 65 0.57 -2.78 -0.04
CA SER A 65 -0.10 -3.37 -1.19
C SER A 65 -0.14 -4.88 -1.06
N ARG A 66 -1.31 -5.48 -1.30
CA ARG A 66 -1.44 -6.94 -1.32
C ARG A 66 -0.76 -7.51 -2.56
N PRO A 67 -0.10 -8.68 -2.46
CA PRO A 67 0.41 -9.39 -3.63
C PRO A 67 -0.75 -9.78 -4.54
N CYS A 68 -0.48 -9.88 -5.84
CA CYS A 68 -1.45 -10.44 -6.79
C CYS A 68 -1.69 -11.91 -6.44
N SER A 69 -2.93 -12.39 -6.58
CA SER A 69 -3.33 -13.77 -6.24
C SER A 69 -2.52 -14.85 -6.99
N SER A 70 -2.06 -14.53 -8.20
CA SER A 70 -1.23 -15.41 -9.02
C SER A 70 0.25 -15.44 -8.62
N GLN A 71 0.68 -14.59 -7.69
CA GLN A 71 2.09 -14.47 -7.34
C GLN A 71 2.47 -15.51 -6.27
N PRO A 72 3.46 -16.39 -6.52
CA PRO A 72 3.87 -17.37 -5.53
C PRO A 72 4.48 -16.67 -4.29
N PRO A 73 4.29 -17.24 -3.09
CA PRO A 73 4.86 -16.67 -1.87
C PRO A 73 6.39 -16.73 -1.90
N LYS A 74 7.04 -15.74 -1.28
CA LYS A 74 8.52 -15.67 -1.21
C LYS A 74 9.17 -16.84 -0.47
N LEU A 75 8.45 -17.43 0.49
CA LEU A 75 8.90 -18.57 1.28
C LEU A 75 7.93 -19.73 1.11
N SER A 76 8.48 -20.93 1.02
CA SER A 76 7.73 -22.18 1.07
C SER A 76 7.07 -22.38 2.43
N SER A 77 6.07 -23.26 2.48
CA SER A 77 5.39 -23.61 3.73
C SER A 77 6.38 -24.18 4.77
N GLN A 78 7.36 -24.96 4.31
CA GLN A 78 8.39 -25.55 5.16
C GLN A 78 9.31 -24.48 5.76
N GLU A 79 9.79 -23.55 4.94
CA GLU A 79 10.66 -22.45 5.38
C GLU A 79 9.96 -21.55 6.41
N LYS A 80 8.68 -21.21 6.17
CA LYS A 80 7.88 -20.45 7.15
C LYS A 80 7.79 -21.19 8.48
N ARG A 81 7.50 -22.49 8.44
CA ARG A 81 7.35 -23.33 9.63
C ARG A 81 8.67 -23.48 10.40
N TYR A 82 9.79 -23.49 9.69
CA TYR A 82 11.12 -23.48 10.29
C TYR A 82 11.44 -22.13 10.96
N ALA A 83 11.16 -21.01 10.28
CA ALA A 83 11.35 -19.67 10.85
C ALA A 83 10.55 -19.46 12.14
N TYR A 84 9.29 -19.92 12.19
CA TYR A 84 8.47 -19.85 13.41
C TYR A 84 8.98 -20.69 14.58
N ARG A 85 9.79 -21.73 14.34
CA ARG A 85 10.39 -22.54 15.42
C ARG A 85 11.70 -21.94 15.94
N LEU A 86 12.37 -21.13 15.13
CA LEU A 86 13.61 -20.46 15.51
C LEU A 86 13.37 -19.16 16.29
N ALA A 87 12.21 -18.52 16.07
CA ALA A 87 11.75 -17.34 16.80
C ALA A 87 11.14 -17.72 18.15
#